data_AF-A0A0A9AK10-F1
#
_entry.id   AF-A0A0A9AK10-F1
#
_cell.length_a   1.000
_cell.length_b   1.000
_cell.length_c   1.000
_cell.angle_alpha   90.00
_cell.angle_beta   90.00
_cell.angle_gamma   90.00
#
_symmetry.space_group_name_H-M   'P 1'
#
loop_
_entity.id
_entity.type
_entity.pdbx_description
1 polymer ?
#
loop_
_entity_poly.entity_id
_entity_poly.type
_entity_poly.pdbx_seq_one_letter_code
_entity_poly.pdbx_strand_id
1 'polypeptide(L)'
;MQLGQTLALEVLNLLKTAFERKQKLTADSHDKNYPMGSVLISALRLVDVFSDDSNFRSSFMINTVPFLTQILAIPHDEFVLSWCSVNLPVIEEDANLDYDPFGAAEVALLASEDSLTEAKASYSCSLRPSSMPAVAYAQTRTSCVVKIIANLHVFVPNICEGQTSHYELY
;
A
#
# COMPACT_ATOMS: atom_id res chain seq x y z
N MET A 1 18.34 14.98 2.76
CA MET A 1 17.14 14.40 3.41
C MET A 1 15.80 14.80 2.77
N GLN A 2 15.74 15.87 1.97
CA GLN A 2 14.47 16.36 1.39
C GLN A 2 13.71 15.30 0.58
N LEU A 3 14.40 14.50 -0.25
CA LEU A 3 13.77 13.44 -1.05
C LEU A 3 13.07 12.38 -0.18
N GLY A 4 13.71 11.92 0.90
CA GLY A 4 13.11 10.92 1.79
C GLY A 4 11.91 11.46 2.56
N GLN A 5 11.92 12.74 2.92
CA GLN A 5 10.78 13.40 3.56
C GLN A 5 9.60 13.56 2.59
N THR A 6 9.86 13.95 1.34
CA THR A 6 8.83 14.01 0.28
C THR A 6 8.23 12.64 0.03
N LEU A 7 9.06 11.59 -0.06
CA LEU A 7 8.59 10.21 -0.24
C LEU A 7 7.71 9.77 0.94
N ALA A 8 8.14 10.03 2.17
CA ALA A 8 7.37 9.68 3.37
C ALA A 8 5.99 10.38 3.40
N LEU A 9 5.93 11.65 2.97
CA LEU A 9 4.67 12.39 2.88
C LEU A 9 3.74 11.79 1.81
N GLU A 10 4.28 11.40 0.66
CA GLU A 10 3.51 10.77 -0.41
C GLU A 10 2.94 9.42 0.04
N VAL A 11 3.73 8.62 0.76
CA VAL A 11 3.27 7.36 1.36
C VAL A 11 2.12 7.61 2.35
N LEU A 12 2.19 8.66 3.17
CA LEU A 12 1.12 9.03 4.09
C LEU A 12 -0.15 9.49 3.38
N ASN A 13 -0.03 10.27 2.31
CA ASN A 13 -1.17 10.67 1.47
C ASN A 13 -1.85 9.46 0.82
N LEU A 14 -1.06 8.48 0.37
CA LEU A 14 -1.57 7.24 -0.19
C LEU A 14 -2.34 6.42 0.85
N LEU A 15 -1.80 6.28 2.07
CA LEU A 15 -2.52 5.65 3.17
C LEU A 15 -3.83 6.39 3.46
N LYS A 16 -3.77 7.71 3.66
CA LYS A 16 -4.96 8.54 3.93
C LYS A 16 -6.06 8.30 2.88
N THR A 17 -5.69 8.30 1.59
CA THR A 17 -6.62 8.05 0.49
C THR A 17 -7.21 6.64 0.54
N ALA A 18 -6.39 5.62 0.82
CA ALA A 18 -6.84 4.23 0.95
C ALA A 18 -7.85 4.05 2.10
N PHE A 19 -7.68 4.79 3.20
CA PHE A 19 -8.53 4.69 4.39
C PHE A 19 -9.79 5.58 4.33
N GLU A 20 -9.69 6.81 3.84
CA GLU A 20 -10.85 7.70 3.65
C GLU A 20 -11.86 7.11 2.66
N ARG A 21 -11.38 6.42 1.61
CA ARG A 21 -12.25 5.73 0.65
C ARG A 21 -13.05 4.61 1.31
N LYS A 22 -12.51 3.94 2.33
CA LYS A 22 -13.20 2.87 3.07
C LYS A 22 -14.33 3.39 3.96
N GLN A 23 -14.20 4.62 4.47
CA GLN A 23 -15.25 5.29 5.25
C GLN A 23 -16.41 5.76 4.35
N LYS A 24 -16.11 6.23 3.13
CA LYS A 24 -17.10 6.67 2.12
C LYS A 24 -17.84 5.56 1.38
N LEU A 25 -17.31 4.33 1.37
CA LEU A 25 -17.93 3.16 0.73
C LEU A 25 -19.29 2.74 1.34
N THR A 26 -19.75 3.41 2.39
CA THR A 26 -21.10 3.27 2.96
C THR A 26 -22.18 4.06 2.19
N ALA A 27 -21.81 4.89 1.21
CA ALA A 27 -22.73 5.67 0.40
C ALA A 27 -22.58 5.36 -1.11
N ASP A 28 -23.39 4.40 -1.57
CA ASP A 28 -23.97 4.28 -2.92
C ASP A 28 -23.23 4.97 -4.09
N SER A 29 -22.02 4.49 -4.44
CA SER A 29 -21.41 4.87 -5.71
C SER A 29 -20.69 3.70 -6.39
N HIS A 30 -21.03 3.49 -7.65
CA HIS A 30 -20.38 2.57 -8.60
C HIS A 30 -18.96 3.03 -8.99
N ASP A 31 -18.27 3.74 -8.09
CA ASP A 31 -16.94 4.25 -8.39
C ASP A 31 -15.97 3.06 -8.49
N LYS A 32 -15.14 3.06 -9.54
CA LYS A 32 -14.25 1.94 -9.90
C LYS A 32 -13.42 1.55 -8.67
N ASN A 33 -13.78 0.43 -8.04
CA ASN A 33 -13.04 -0.12 -6.91
C ASN A 33 -11.71 -0.66 -7.41
N TYR A 34 -10.70 0.21 -7.44
CA TYR A 34 -9.32 -0.19 -7.66
C TYR A 34 -8.85 -0.91 -6.39
N PRO A 35 -8.51 -2.20 -6.48
CA PRO A 35 -7.97 -2.92 -5.35
C PRO A 35 -6.66 -2.24 -4.92
N MET A 36 -6.44 -2.06 -3.61
CA MET A 36 -5.24 -1.41 -3.05
C MET A 36 -4.44 -2.40 -2.20
N GLY A 37 -4.64 -3.71 -2.39
CA GLY A 37 -4.11 -4.76 -1.52
C GLY A 37 -2.60 -4.63 -1.29
N SER A 38 -1.82 -4.91 -2.33
CA SER A 38 -0.36 -4.96 -2.27
C SER A 38 0.25 -3.57 -2.10
N VAL A 39 -0.34 -2.55 -2.73
CA VAL A 39 0.07 -1.15 -2.55
C VAL A 39 -0.07 -0.72 -1.09
N LEU A 40 -1.18 -1.06 -0.42
CA LEU A 40 -1.41 -0.72 0.99
C LEU A 40 -0.38 -1.39 1.90
N ILE A 41 -0.10 -2.69 1.70
CA ILE A 41 0.90 -3.40 2.51
C ILE A 41 2.29 -2.78 2.32
N SER A 42 2.64 -2.43 1.08
CA SER A 42 3.93 -1.81 0.76
C SER A 42 4.05 -0.43 1.41
N ALA A 43 2.99 0.38 1.36
CA ALA A 43 2.93 1.66 2.04
C ALA A 43 3.07 1.50 3.56
N LEU A 44 2.34 0.58 4.18
CA LEU A 44 2.44 0.30 5.62
C LEU A 44 3.85 -0.17 6.03
N ARG A 45 4.53 -0.96 5.21
CA ARG A 45 5.93 -1.36 5.44
C ARG A 45 6.90 -0.18 5.35
N LEU A 46 6.67 0.74 4.42
CA LEU A 46 7.47 1.97 4.34
C LEU A 46 7.25 2.87 5.55
N VAL A 47 6.02 3.00 6.02
CA VAL A 47 5.67 3.73 7.26
C VAL A 47 6.37 3.10 8.47
N ASP A 48 6.42 1.76 8.57
CA ASP A 48 7.17 1.05 9.62
C ASP A 48 8.65 1.49 9.60
N VAL A 49 9.32 1.43 8.43
CA VAL A 49 10.72 1.87 8.27
C VAL A 49 10.92 3.35 8.61
N PHE A 50 10.07 4.25 8.11
CA PHE A 50 10.19 5.69 8.38
C PHE A 50 9.91 6.05 9.84
N SER A 51 9.06 5.28 10.52
CA SER A 51 8.74 5.48 11.93
C SER A 51 9.85 5.01 12.87
N ASP A 52 10.66 4.03 12.46
CA ASP A 52 11.83 3.55 13.20
C ASP A 52 13.07 4.44 12.99
N ASP A 53 13.25 4.99 11.79
CA ASP A 53 14.41 5.83 11.47
C ASP A 53 14.33 7.20 12.15
N SER A 54 15.33 7.50 12.98
CA SER A 54 15.40 8.72 13.78
C SER A 54 15.42 10.01 12.94
N ASN A 55 15.94 9.97 11.71
CA ASN A 55 16.02 11.12 10.82
C ASN A 55 14.64 11.49 10.24
N PHE A 56 13.78 10.50 10.04
CA PHE A 56 12.44 10.72 9.49
C PHE A 56 11.38 10.84 10.57
N ARG A 57 11.59 10.21 11.72
CA ARG A 57 10.59 10.07 12.78
C ARG A 57 9.96 11.39 13.22
N SER A 58 10.70 12.48 13.37
CA SER A 58 10.14 13.76 13.80
C SER A 58 9.13 14.33 12.79
N SER A 59 9.54 14.44 11.52
CA SER A 59 8.70 14.87 10.39
C SER A 59 7.54 13.89 10.16
N PHE A 60 7.82 12.61 10.30
CA PHE A 60 6.86 11.54 10.08
C PHE A 60 5.77 11.55 11.15
N MET A 61 6.13 11.64 12.43
CA MET A 61 5.20 11.66 13.55
C MET A 61 4.23 12.84 13.46
N ILE A 62 4.72 14.05 13.11
CA ILE A 62 3.84 15.23 12.98
C ILE A 62 2.69 14.97 12.00
N ASN A 63 2.98 14.30 10.88
CA ASN A 63 1.99 14.01 9.85
C ASN A 63 1.18 12.72 10.12
N THR A 64 1.76 11.77 10.85
CA THR A 64 1.17 10.44 11.06
C THR A 64 0.30 10.35 12.31
N VAL A 65 0.60 11.11 13.36
CA VAL A 65 -0.16 11.11 14.62
C VAL A 65 -1.64 11.44 14.41
N PRO A 66 -2.03 12.49 13.65
CA PRO A 66 -3.45 12.78 13.41
C PRO A 66 -4.16 11.65 12.67
N PHE A 67 -3.45 10.95 11.79
CA PHE A 67 -3.96 9.83 11.02
C PHE A 67 -4.13 8.57 11.89
N LEU A 68 -3.13 8.21 12.69
CA LEU A 68 -3.23 7.09 13.63
C LEU A 68 -4.27 7.33 14.72
N THR A 69 -4.42 8.57 15.16
CA THR A 69 -5.47 8.95 16.11
C THR A 69 -6.85 8.68 15.53
N GLN A 70 -7.07 9.01 14.25
CA GLN A 70 -8.34 8.69 13.57
C GLN A 70 -8.59 7.19 13.49
N ILE A 71 -7.56 6.39 13.19
CA ILE A 71 -7.66 4.92 13.15
C ILE A 71 -8.03 4.35 14.53
N LEU A 72 -7.35 4.81 15.57
CA LEU A 72 -7.53 4.32 16.94
C LEU A 72 -8.82 4.84 17.59
N ALA A 73 -9.40 5.92 17.06
CA ALA A 73 -10.69 6.45 17.50
C ALA A 73 -11.89 5.69 16.92
N ILE A 74 -11.69 4.79 15.96
CA ILE A 74 -12.75 3.93 15.41
C ILE A 74 -13.26 2.99 16.52
N PRO A 75 -14.59 2.77 16.65
CA PRO A 75 -15.13 1.78 17.58
C PRO A 75 -14.49 0.41 17.39
N HIS A 76 -14.22 -0.29 18.50
CA HIS A 76 -13.50 -1.57 18.49
C HIS A 76 -14.03 -2.56 17.43
N ASP A 77 -15.34 -2.74 17.34
CA ASP A 77 -15.94 -3.72 16.45
C ASP A 77 -15.75 -3.34 14.97
N GLU A 78 -15.88 -2.05 14.66
CA GLU A 78 -15.61 -1.52 13.32
C GLU A 78 -14.11 -1.58 12.98
N PHE A 79 -13.24 -1.37 13.97
CA PHE A 79 -11.80 -1.55 13.82
C PHE A 79 -11.46 -3.01 13.48
N VAL A 80 -11.98 -3.98 14.23
CA VAL A 80 -11.75 -5.41 13.98
C VAL A 80 -12.27 -5.82 12.59
N LEU A 81 -13.48 -5.38 12.23
CA LEU A 81 -14.05 -5.66 10.91
C LEU A 81 -13.25 -5.03 9.76
N SER A 82 -12.68 -3.85 9.96
CA SER A 82 -11.95 -3.14 8.91
C SER A 82 -10.46 -3.48 8.83
N TRP A 83 -9.79 -3.76 9.96
CA TRP A 83 -8.34 -3.96 10.08
C TRP A 83 -7.91 -5.39 10.35
N CYS A 84 -8.75 -6.20 10.98
CA CYS A 84 -8.41 -7.58 11.35
C CYS A 84 -9.16 -8.63 10.52
N SER A 85 -10.21 -8.24 9.81
CA SER A 85 -10.97 -9.15 8.95
C SER A 85 -10.20 -9.59 7.71
N VAL A 86 -10.41 -10.85 7.35
CA VAL A 86 -9.88 -11.55 6.17
C VAL A 86 -10.75 -11.34 4.93
N ASN A 87 -11.98 -10.86 5.11
CA ASN A 87 -12.94 -10.61 4.03
C ASN A 87 -12.64 -9.25 3.38
N LEU A 88 -11.58 -9.17 2.58
CA LEU A 88 -11.35 -8.02 1.71
C LEU A 88 -11.98 -8.27 0.33
N PRO A 89 -12.80 -7.32 -0.19
CA PRO A 89 -13.18 -7.36 -1.59
C PRO A 89 -11.94 -7.10 -2.44
N VAL A 90 -11.76 -7.90 -3.51
CA VAL A 90 -10.75 -7.80 -4.57
C VAL A 90 -9.37 -7.34 -4.09
N ILE A 91 -8.42 -8.27 -3.97
CA ILE A 91 -7.01 -7.94 -3.69
C ILE A 91 -6.28 -7.85 -5.03
N GLU A 92 -5.33 -6.91 -5.16
CA GLU A 92 -4.38 -6.91 -6.27
C GLU A 92 -3.57 -8.20 -6.20
N GLU A 93 -3.71 -9.07 -7.20
CA GLU A 93 -2.80 -10.18 -7.38
C GLU A 93 -1.63 -9.72 -8.24
N ASP A 94 -0.43 -9.84 -7.70
CA ASP A 94 0.77 -9.80 -8.52
C ASP A 94 0.86 -11.11 -9.31
N ALA A 95 1.51 -11.09 -10.47
CA ALA A 95 1.60 -12.25 -11.33
C ALA A 95 2.92 -12.27 -12.06
N ASN A 96 3.57 -13.43 -12.04
CA ASN A 96 4.77 -13.65 -12.81
C ASN A 96 4.39 -14.03 -14.24
N LEU A 97 4.96 -13.32 -15.21
CA LEU A 97 4.85 -13.68 -16.62
C LEU A 97 5.97 -14.65 -16.97
N ASP A 98 5.61 -15.90 -17.26
CA ASP A 98 6.53 -16.88 -17.84
C ASP A 98 6.63 -16.61 -19.34
N TYR A 99 7.47 -15.64 -19.71
CA TYR A 99 7.64 -15.22 -21.10
C TYR A 99 8.53 -16.19 -21.88
N ASP A 100 7.97 -16.85 -22.88
CA ASP A 100 8.74 -17.62 -23.88
C ASP A 100 9.00 -16.74 -25.12
N PRO A 101 10.22 -16.20 -25.29
CA PRO A 101 10.55 -15.33 -26.42
C PRO A 101 10.51 -16.06 -27.76
N PHE A 102 10.79 -17.36 -27.80
CA PHE A 102 10.85 -18.12 -29.06
C PHE A 102 9.44 -18.45 -29.56
N GLY A 103 8.56 -18.95 -28.68
CA GLY A 103 7.15 -19.15 -29.00
C GLY A 103 6.45 -17.83 -29.38
N ALA A 104 6.74 -16.73 -28.68
CA ALA A 104 6.19 -15.42 -29.02
C ALA A 104 6.64 -14.93 -30.42
N ALA A 105 7.91 -15.12 -30.77
CA ALA A 105 8.43 -14.76 -32.09
C ALA A 105 7.83 -15.62 -33.22
N GLU A 106 7.65 -16.92 -32.99
CA GLU A 106 6.97 -17.81 -33.94
C GLU A 106 5.53 -17.35 -34.21
N VAL A 107 4.77 -17.05 -33.16
CA VAL A 107 3.39 -16.53 -33.28
C VAL A 107 3.38 -15.19 -34.04
N ALA A 108 4.31 -14.29 -33.73
CA ALA A 108 4.41 -13.00 -34.41
C ALA A 108 4.73 -13.13 -35.91
N LEU A 109 5.64 -14.04 -36.28
CA LEU A 109 5.96 -14.34 -37.68
C LEU A 109 4.75 -14.93 -38.42
N LEU A 110 4.05 -15.89 -37.80
CA LEU A 110 2.86 -16.50 -38.39
C LEU A 110 1.69 -15.53 -38.53
N ALA A 111 1.53 -14.61 -37.56
CA ALA A 111 0.56 -13.52 -37.64
C ALA A 111 0.89 -12.53 -38.76
N SER A 112 2.18 -12.28 -39.02
CA SER A 112 2.62 -11.43 -40.15
C SER A 112 2.36 -12.05 -41.52
N GLU A 113 2.24 -13.38 -41.61
CA GLU A 113 1.99 -14.11 -42.85
C GLU A 113 0.49 -14.39 -43.09
N ASP A 114 -0.41 -13.82 -42.28
CA ASP A 114 -1.88 -13.99 -42.35
C ASP A 114 -2.33 -15.47 -42.29
N SER A 115 -1.46 -16.34 -41.74
CA SER A 115 -1.63 -17.80 -41.66
C SER A 115 -2.13 -18.26 -40.28
N LEU A 116 -2.51 -17.32 -39.41
CA LEU A 116 -2.91 -17.59 -38.04
C LEU A 116 -4.31 -18.23 -38.01
N THR A 117 -4.37 -19.55 -37.84
CA THR A 117 -5.63 -20.23 -37.52
C THR A 117 -5.98 -20.02 -36.05
N GLU A 118 -7.27 -19.93 -35.70
CA GLU A 118 -7.76 -19.75 -34.31
C GLU A 118 -7.16 -20.76 -33.31
N ALA A 119 -6.77 -21.96 -33.79
CA ALA A 119 -6.13 -23.00 -32.99
C ALA A 119 -4.68 -22.71 -32.58
N LYS A 120 -3.94 -21.84 -33.30
CA LYS A 120 -2.55 -21.44 -32.98
C LYS A 120 -2.47 -20.07 -32.29
N ALA A 121 -3.56 -19.32 -32.31
CA ALA A 121 -3.73 -18.06 -31.57
C ALA A 121 -3.98 -18.26 -30.06
N SER A 122 -4.02 -19.51 -29.56
CA SER A 122 -4.14 -19.82 -28.13
C SER A 122 -2.83 -19.65 -27.37
N TYR A 123 -1.99 -18.67 -27.73
CA TYR A 123 -0.89 -18.25 -26.87
C TYR A 123 -1.50 -17.55 -25.65
N SER A 124 -1.91 -18.34 -24.67
CA SER A 124 -2.39 -17.84 -23.40
C SER A 124 -1.20 -17.23 -22.68
N CYS A 125 -1.29 -15.93 -22.36
CA CYS A 125 -0.37 -15.28 -21.45
C CYS A 125 -0.33 -16.06 -20.13
N SER A 126 0.72 -16.86 -19.91
CA SER A 126 0.87 -17.68 -18.72
C SER A 126 1.26 -16.79 -17.55
N LEU A 127 0.25 -16.14 -16.99
CA LEU A 127 0.36 -15.40 -15.74
C LEU A 127 0.22 -16.39 -14.61
N ARG A 128 1.30 -16.56 -13.84
CA ARG A 128 1.27 -17.33 -12.61
C ARG A 128 0.97 -16.37 -11.45
N PRO A 129 -0.21 -16.43 -10.83
CA PRO A 129 -0.53 -15.52 -9.72
C PRO A 129 0.43 -15.76 -8.55
N SER A 130 1.06 -14.70 -8.07
CA SER A 130 1.73 -14.66 -6.77
C SER A 130 0.70 -14.25 -5.71
N SER A 131 -0.34 -15.09 -5.54
CA SER A 131 -1.39 -14.80 -4.57
C SER A 131 -0.86 -14.96 -3.14
N MET A 132 -0.89 -13.86 -2.37
CA MET A 132 -0.68 -13.95 -0.93
C MET A 132 -1.97 -14.43 -0.28
N PRO A 133 -1.96 -15.48 0.57
CA PRO A 133 -3.17 -15.94 1.23
C PRO A 133 -3.85 -14.80 1.99
N ALA A 134 -5.18 -14.69 1.91
CA ALA A 134 -5.94 -13.60 2.54
C ALA A 134 -5.69 -13.50 4.06
N VAL A 135 -5.46 -14.64 4.72
CA VAL A 135 -5.06 -14.70 6.14
C VAL A 135 -3.72 -14.02 6.38
N ALA A 136 -2.71 -14.33 5.55
CA ALA A 136 -1.40 -13.70 5.64
C ALA A 136 -1.47 -12.19 5.36
N TYR A 137 -2.41 -11.76 4.50
CA TYR A 137 -2.67 -10.34 4.26
C TYR A 137 -3.20 -9.62 5.49
N ALA A 138 -4.28 -10.12 6.08
CA ALA A 138 -4.86 -9.52 7.28
C ALA A 138 -3.85 -9.46 8.45
N GLN A 139 -3.07 -10.53 8.62
CA GLN A 139 -1.99 -10.59 9.61
C GLN A 139 -0.88 -9.57 9.33
N THR A 140 -0.41 -9.48 8.08
CA THR A 140 0.65 -8.52 7.71
C THR A 140 0.18 -7.08 7.90
N ARG A 141 -1.03 -6.75 7.45
CA ARG A 141 -1.63 -5.42 7.64
C ARG A 141 -1.69 -5.05 9.12
N THR A 142 -2.23 -5.94 9.95
CA THR A 142 -2.36 -5.71 11.39
C THR A 142 -0.99 -5.59 12.07
N SER A 143 -0.05 -6.47 11.70
CA SER A 143 1.32 -6.45 12.24
C SER A 143 2.03 -5.13 11.95
N CYS A 144 1.91 -4.60 10.73
CA CYS A 144 2.50 -3.30 10.40
C CYS A 144 1.95 -2.17 11.28
N VAL A 145 0.63 -2.10 11.48
CA VAL A 145 0.01 -1.06 12.34
C VAL A 145 0.55 -1.14 13.76
N VAL A 146 0.65 -2.34 14.32
CA VAL A 146 1.18 -2.54 15.68
C VAL A 146 2.64 -2.08 15.78
N LYS A 147 3.47 -2.39 14.78
CA LYS A 147 4.88 -1.93 14.76
C LYS A 147 4.99 -0.42 14.67
N ILE A 148 4.21 0.21 13.79
CA ILE A 148 4.17 1.67 13.66
C ILE A 148 3.82 2.32 15.00
N ILE A 149 2.81 1.81 15.71
CA ILE A 149 2.42 2.30 17.04
C ILE A 149 3.55 2.12 18.04
N ALA A 150 4.24 0.96 18.03
CA ALA A 150 5.37 0.71 18.93
C ALA A 150 6.51 1.72 18.69
N ASN A 151 6.77 2.07 17.44
CA ASN A 151 7.81 3.04 17.08
C ASN A 151 7.51 4.47 17.57
N LEU A 152 6.23 4.80 17.85
CA LEU A 152 5.85 6.09 18.46
C LEU A 152 6.28 6.24 19.92
N HIS A 153 6.48 5.13 20.63
CA HIS A 153 6.77 5.16 22.07
C HIS A 153 8.26 5.52 22.36
N VAL A 154 9.11 5.57 21.33
CA VAL A 154 10.54 5.92 21.45
C VAL A 154 10.73 7.41 21.16
N PHE A 155 10.39 8.25 22.13
CA PHE A 155 10.69 9.68 22.05
C PHE A 155 12.19 9.91 22.26
N VAL A 156 12.87 10.54 21.29
CA VAL A 156 14.26 11.01 21.44
C VAL A 156 14.26 12.53 21.38
N PRO A 157 14.39 13.22 22.54
CA PRO A 157 14.23 14.67 22.64
C PRO A 157 15.13 15.46 21.68
N ASN A 158 16.39 15.06 21.54
CA ASN A 158 17.41 15.80 20.78
C ASN A 158 17.31 15.63 19.25
N ILE A 159 16.48 14.69 18.77
CA ILE A 159 16.28 14.42 17.33
C ILE A 159 14.87 14.82 16.91
N CYS A 160 13.94 14.86 17.86
CA CYS A 160 12.55 15.27 17.66
C CYS A 160 12.33 16.76 17.95
N GLU A 161 13.39 17.59 17.89
CA GLU A 161 13.21 19.03 17.79
C GLU A 161 12.43 19.30 16.51
N GLY A 162 11.12 19.51 16.66
CA GLY A 162 10.28 19.98 15.58
C GLY A 162 10.96 21.19 14.96
N GLN A 163 10.93 21.30 13.63
CA GLN A 163 11.43 22.47 12.91
C GLN A 163 11.06 23.69 13.73
N THR A 164 12.06 24.33 14.34
CA THR A 164 11.88 25.58 15.05
C THR A 164 11.35 26.51 13.99
N SER A 165 10.04 26.72 14.02
CA SER A 165 9.38 27.73 13.25
C SER A 165 10.12 29.02 13.57
N HIS A 166 10.83 29.54 12.58
CA HIS A 166 11.27 30.93 12.51
C HIS A 166 10.03 31.82 12.53
N TYR A 167 9.32 31.85 13.66
CA TYR A 167 8.57 33.01 14.07
C TYR A 167 9.57 33.83 14.85
N GLU A 168 10.30 34.66 14.11
CA GLU A 168 10.93 35.83 14.68
C GLU A 168 9.85 36.59 15.45
N LEU A 169 10.07 36.68 16.77
CA LEU A 169 9.30 37.54 17.66
C LEU A 169 9.47 38.99 17.19
N TYR A 170 8.39 39.56 16.69
CA TYR A 170 8.11 41.00 16.76
C TYR A 170 7.06 41.23 17.83
#